data_AF-A0A4D7E131-F1
#
_entry.id   AF-A0A4D7E131-F1
#
_cell.length_a   1.000
_cell.length_b   1.000
_cell.length_c   1.000
_cell.angle_alpha   90.00
_cell.angle_beta   90.00
_cell.angle_gamma   90.00
#
_symmetry.space_group_name_H-M   'P 1'
#
loop_
_entity.id
_entity.type
_entity.pdbx_description
1 polymer ?
#
loop_
_entity_poly.entity_id
_entity_poly.type
_entity_poly.pdbx_seq_one_letter_code
_entity_poly.pdbx_strand_id
1 'polypeptide(L)'
;MQAEKGTRMSITVQKTIPAARMRQFHQMVDRWLEEGPIKLATNATITAMDNAGIPKAEQAAIIEDRDIIMKHNMRLGVISEVFAPAIEKSVNSSRSGREAQDEIARLIVTAIGIRQQDDSELVTFTFISQTEADAFDKAV
;
A
#
# COMPACT_ATOMS: atom_id res chain seq x y z
N MET A 1 21.38 -21.85 -30.07
CA MET A 1 21.57 -20.95 -28.91
C MET A 1 20.19 -20.48 -28.47
N GLN A 2 19.73 -20.94 -27.31
CA GLN A 2 18.50 -20.43 -26.70
C GLN A 2 18.77 -19.00 -26.25
N ALA A 3 17.92 -18.06 -26.66
CA ALA A 3 17.93 -16.72 -26.11
C ALA A 3 17.48 -16.81 -24.64
N GLU A 4 18.39 -16.50 -23.72
CA GLU A 4 18.00 -16.18 -22.35
C GLU A 4 16.93 -15.09 -22.42
N LYS A 5 15.73 -15.40 -21.89
CA LYS A 5 14.68 -14.41 -21.66
C LYS A 5 15.28 -13.32 -20.79
N GLY A 6 15.62 -12.20 -21.42
CA GLY A 6 16.27 -11.07 -20.78
C GLY A 6 15.57 -10.73 -19.47
N THR A 7 16.35 -10.72 -18.40
CA THR A 7 16.00 -10.10 -17.12
C THR A 7 15.44 -8.72 -17.46
N ARG A 8 14.12 -8.52 -17.32
CA ARG A 8 13.53 -7.19 -17.43
C ARG A 8 14.30 -6.31 -16.45
N MET A 9 15.11 -5.38 -16.94
CA MET A 9 15.76 -4.40 -16.08
C MET A 9 14.65 -3.70 -15.30
N SER A 10 14.69 -3.84 -13.99
CA SER A 10 13.77 -3.19 -13.08
C SER A 10 14.55 -2.11 -12.37
N ILE A 11 14.03 -0.88 -12.40
CA ILE A 11 14.71 0.30 -11.86
C ILE A 11 13.99 0.67 -10.58
N THR A 12 14.72 0.76 -9.48
CA THR A 12 14.12 1.05 -8.18
C THR A 12 14.38 2.49 -7.79
N VAL A 13 13.34 3.17 -7.30
CA VAL A 13 13.42 4.50 -6.70
C VAL A 13 12.85 4.41 -5.30
N GLN A 14 13.57 4.94 -4.32
CA GLN A 14 13.15 4.94 -2.93
C GLN A 14 12.73 6.35 -2.51
N LYS A 15 11.57 6.46 -1.86
CA LYS A 15 11.06 7.71 -1.31
C LYS A 15 10.57 7.49 0.11
N THR A 16 10.71 8.52 0.94
CA THR A 16 10.38 8.41 2.37
C THR A 16 9.05 9.09 2.65
N ILE A 17 8.13 8.39 3.32
CA ILE A 17 7.00 9.02 4.00
C ILE A 17 7.50 9.53 5.36
N PRO A 18 7.39 10.84 5.65
CA PRO A 18 7.89 11.38 6.91
C PRO A 18 7.21 10.76 8.13
N ALA A 19 7.97 10.59 9.21
CA ALA A 19 7.49 10.02 10.46
C ALA A 19 6.23 10.72 11.01
N ALA A 20 6.14 12.05 10.86
CA ALA A 20 4.97 12.81 11.26
C ALA A 20 3.69 12.34 10.54
N ARG A 21 3.76 12.09 9.23
CA ARG A 21 2.63 11.61 8.43
C ARG A 21 2.27 10.16 8.79
N MET A 22 3.27 9.31 9.00
CA MET A 22 3.07 7.92 9.44
C MET A 22 2.42 7.85 10.83
N ARG A 23 2.82 8.72 11.77
CA ARG A 23 2.16 8.83 13.07
C ARG A 23 0.70 9.25 12.96
N GLN A 24 0.40 10.27 12.14
CA GLN A 24 -0.99 10.67 11.88
C GLN A 24 -1.81 9.53 11.28
N PHE A 25 -1.21 8.76 10.35
CA PHE A 25 -1.85 7.58 9.77
C PHE A 25 -2.15 6.51 10.82
N HIS A 26 -1.16 6.12 11.64
CA HIS A 26 -1.36 5.11 12.68
C HIS A 26 -2.44 5.55 13.69
N GLN A 27 -2.41 6.82 14.14
CA GLN A 27 -3.45 7.35 15.03
C GLN A 27 -4.86 7.30 14.42
N MET A 28 -4.98 7.58 13.13
CA MET A 28 -6.27 7.48 12.42
C MET A 28 -6.74 6.02 12.34
N VAL A 29 -5.85 5.10 11.98
CA VAL A 29 -6.13 3.66 11.89
C VAL A 29 -6.56 3.10 13.24
N ASP A 30 -5.80 3.40 14.29
CA ASP A 30 -6.10 2.92 15.64
C ASP A 30 -7.47 3.43 16.10
N ARG A 31 -7.76 4.73 15.87
CA ARG A 31 -9.10 5.29 16.16
C ARG A 31 -10.21 4.59 15.38
N TRP A 32 -9.99 4.27 14.11
CA TRP A 32 -11.02 3.60 13.30
C TRP A 32 -11.29 2.18 13.79
N LEU A 33 -10.25 1.45 14.22
CA LEU A 33 -10.35 0.12 14.82
C LEU A 33 -11.03 0.16 16.18
N GLU A 34 -10.69 1.13 17.02
CA GLU A 34 -11.15 1.20 18.41
C GLU A 34 -12.51 1.86 18.59
N GLU A 35 -12.87 2.82 17.73
CA GLU A 35 -14.03 3.71 17.96
C GLU A 35 -14.84 4.00 16.69
N GLY A 36 -14.31 3.66 15.51
CA GLY A 36 -14.90 4.03 14.22
C GLY A 36 -15.83 2.98 13.60
N PRO A 37 -16.19 3.17 12.32
CA PRO A 37 -17.00 2.22 11.55
C PRO A 37 -16.45 0.80 11.53
N ILE A 38 -15.13 0.64 11.64
CA ILE A 38 -14.50 -0.69 11.66
C ILE A 38 -14.88 -1.44 12.94
N LYS A 39 -14.91 -0.77 14.11
CA LYS A 39 -15.37 -1.39 15.35
C LYS A 39 -16.81 -1.91 15.22
N LEU A 40 -17.70 -1.11 14.64
CA LEU A 40 -19.09 -1.49 14.43
C LEU A 40 -19.21 -2.73 13.52
N ALA A 41 -18.48 -2.74 12.41
CA ALA A 41 -18.41 -3.90 11.53
C ALA A 41 -17.85 -5.13 12.24
N THR A 42 -16.82 -4.95 13.07
CA THR A 42 -16.19 -6.03 13.86
C THR A 42 -17.19 -6.67 14.82
N ASN A 43 -17.97 -5.87 15.54
CA ASN A 43 -18.99 -6.37 16.46
C ASN A 43 -20.10 -7.14 15.72
N ALA A 44 -20.50 -6.66 14.55
CA ALA A 44 -21.46 -7.36 13.70
C ALA A 44 -20.90 -8.70 13.21
N THR A 45 -19.62 -8.75 12.79
CA THR A 45 -18.94 -9.99 12.41
C THR A 45 -18.85 -10.97 13.58
N ILE A 46 -18.45 -10.51 14.77
CA ILE A 46 -18.43 -11.35 15.99
C ILE A 46 -19.81 -11.95 16.24
N THR A 47 -20.86 -11.14 16.19
CA THR A 47 -22.24 -11.60 16.40
C THR A 47 -22.65 -12.66 15.36
N ALA A 48 -22.28 -12.45 14.09
CA ALA A 48 -22.56 -13.42 13.03
C ALA A 48 -21.81 -14.74 13.24
N MET A 49 -20.54 -14.68 13.65
CA MET A 49 -19.72 -15.86 13.94
C MET A 49 -20.24 -16.62 15.17
N ASP A 50 -20.70 -15.90 16.20
CA ASP A 50 -21.35 -16.48 17.37
C ASP A 50 -22.62 -17.24 16.98
N ASN A 51 -23.46 -16.64 16.13
CA ASN A 51 -24.67 -17.30 15.62
C ASN A 51 -24.35 -18.52 14.75
N ALA A 52 -23.19 -18.53 14.09
CA ALA A 52 -22.70 -19.67 13.30
C ALA A 52 -22.02 -20.76 14.15
N GLY A 53 -21.87 -20.55 15.47
CA GLY A 53 -21.23 -21.51 16.37
C GLY A 53 -19.72 -21.64 16.18
N ILE A 54 -19.07 -20.65 15.57
CA ILE A 54 -17.61 -20.67 15.34
C ILE A 54 -16.88 -20.59 16.69
N PRO A 55 -15.88 -21.45 16.96
CA PRO A 55 -15.11 -21.41 18.21
C PRO A 55 -14.43 -20.06 18.45
N LYS A 56 -14.39 -19.58 19.70
CA LYS A 56 -13.82 -18.26 20.04
C LYS A 56 -12.35 -18.09 19.63
N ALA A 57 -11.56 -19.17 19.65
CA ALA A 57 -10.18 -19.14 19.18
C ALA A 57 -10.08 -18.87 17.66
N GLU A 58 -10.97 -19.47 16.88
CA GLU A 58 -11.05 -19.26 15.43
C GLU A 58 -11.57 -17.86 15.09
N GLN A 59 -12.56 -17.36 15.85
CA GLN A 59 -13.03 -15.97 15.73
C GLN A 59 -11.89 -14.96 15.94
N ALA A 60 -11.05 -15.18 16.95
CA ALA A 60 -9.93 -14.30 17.24
C ALA A 60 -8.93 -14.26 16.09
N ALA A 61 -8.59 -15.43 15.52
CA ALA A 61 -7.70 -15.53 14.36
C ALA A 61 -8.29 -14.82 13.12
N ILE A 62 -9.59 -14.99 12.85
CA ILE A 62 -10.27 -14.30 11.73
C ILE A 62 -10.20 -12.78 11.88
N ILE A 63 -10.41 -12.26 13.09
CA ILE A 63 -10.35 -10.81 13.36
C ILE A 63 -8.92 -10.29 13.22
N GLU A 64 -7.93 -11.04 13.71
CA GLU A 64 -6.52 -10.69 13.58
C GLU A 64 -6.09 -10.61 12.11
N ASP A 65 -6.41 -11.63 11.30
CA ASP A 65 -6.12 -11.65 9.87
C ASP A 65 -6.78 -10.47 9.14
N ARG A 66 -8.04 -10.19 9.48
CA ARG A 66 -8.78 -9.04 8.94
C ARG A 66 -8.06 -7.74 9.27
N ASP A 67 -7.65 -7.54 10.52
CA ASP A 67 -6.95 -6.32 10.96
C ASP A 67 -5.62 -6.15 10.24
N ILE A 68 -4.87 -7.22 10.02
CA ILE A 68 -3.62 -7.21 9.24
C ILE A 68 -3.89 -6.76 7.80
N ILE A 69 -4.87 -7.38 7.13
CA ILE A 69 -5.24 -7.03 5.74
C ILE A 69 -5.73 -5.58 5.65
N MET A 70 -6.55 -5.14 6.59
CA MET A 70 -7.05 -3.76 6.61
C MET A 70 -5.92 -2.75 6.81
N LYS A 71 -5.01 -2.99 7.77
CA LYS A 71 -3.85 -2.12 7.98
C LYS A 71 -2.99 -2.03 6.71
N HIS A 72 -2.78 -3.15 6.03
CA HIS A 72 -2.08 -3.17 4.75
C HIS A 72 -2.80 -2.34 3.67
N ASN A 73 -4.11 -2.52 3.49
CA ASN A 73 -4.90 -1.78 2.49
C ASN A 73 -4.95 -0.27 2.79
N MET A 74 -5.11 0.10 4.06
CA MET A 74 -5.11 1.51 4.47
C MET A 74 -3.74 2.16 4.24
N ARG A 75 -2.64 1.40 4.41
CA ARG A 75 -1.29 1.86 4.10
C ARG A 75 -1.10 2.16 2.60
N LEU A 76 -1.68 1.35 1.71
CA LEU A 76 -1.70 1.66 0.26
C LEU A 76 -2.40 2.99 -0.02
N GLY A 77 -3.42 3.34 0.77
CA GLY A 77 -4.07 4.64 0.72
C GLY A 77 -3.11 5.81 0.99
N VAL A 78 -2.21 5.69 1.98
CA VAL A 78 -1.20 6.72 2.27
C VAL A 78 -0.17 6.82 1.15
N ILE A 79 0.28 5.69 0.60
CA ILE A 79 1.20 5.69 -0.55
C ILE A 79 0.55 6.43 -1.72
N SER A 80 -0.71 6.13 -2.02
CA SER A 80 -1.47 6.79 -3.07
C SER A 80 -1.61 8.29 -2.79
N GLU A 81 -2.02 8.69 -1.57
CA GLU A 81 -2.14 10.10 -1.19
C GLU A 81 -0.84 10.88 -1.40
N VAL A 82 0.30 10.31 -0.99
CA VAL A 82 1.59 10.99 -0.99
C VAL A 82 2.23 10.98 -2.39
N PHE A 83 2.14 9.87 -3.12
CA PHE A 83 2.94 9.65 -4.32
C PHE A 83 2.14 9.55 -5.62
N ALA A 84 0.81 9.34 -5.59
CA ALA A 84 0.02 9.21 -6.82
C ALA A 84 0.18 10.41 -7.76
N PRO A 85 0.18 11.68 -7.31
CA PRO A 85 0.37 12.81 -8.23
C PRO A 85 1.71 12.76 -8.99
N ALA A 86 2.78 12.35 -8.31
CA ALA A 86 4.11 12.23 -8.92
C ALA A 86 4.22 10.99 -9.82
N ILE A 87 3.63 9.86 -9.40
CA ILE A 87 3.55 8.63 -10.21
C ILE A 87 2.76 8.91 -11.49
N GLU A 88 1.59 9.55 -11.39
CA GLU A 88 0.76 9.92 -12.53
C GLU A 88 1.52 10.83 -13.50
N LYS A 89 2.19 11.87 -12.99
CA LYS A 89 2.99 12.77 -13.82
C LYS A 89 4.14 12.02 -14.52
N SER A 90 4.82 11.14 -13.81
CA SER A 90 5.91 10.33 -14.36
C SER A 90 5.42 9.37 -15.44
N VAL A 91 4.42 8.54 -15.14
CA VAL A 91 3.91 7.52 -16.06
C VAL A 91 3.23 8.14 -17.27
N ASN A 92 2.42 9.18 -17.09
CA ASN A 92 1.72 9.85 -18.19
C ASN A 92 2.66 10.63 -19.13
N SER A 93 3.94 10.80 -18.76
CA SER A 93 4.95 11.36 -19.67
C SER A 93 5.35 10.40 -20.79
N SER A 94 5.19 9.09 -20.56
CA SER A 94 5.69 8.01 -21.42
C SER A 94 4.59 7.07 -21.89
N ARG A 95 3.44 7.05 -21.20
CA ARG A 95 2.28 6.17 -21.48
C ARG A 95 0.99 6.97 -21.52
N SER A 96 -0.05 6.39 -22.11
CA SER A 96 -1.39 6.99 -22.09
C SER A 96 -2.49 5.93 -22.04
N GLY A 97 -3.71 6.37 -21.74
CA GLY A 97 -4.89 5.51 -21.69
C GLY A 97 -4.75 4.40 -20.64
N ARG A 98 -5.21 3.19 -21.00
CA ARG A 98 -5.26 2.05 -20.08
C ARG A 98 -3.87 1.58 -19.61
N GLU A 99 -2.87 1.66 -20.48
CA GLU A 99 -1.51 1.25 -20.12
C GLU A 99 -0.92 2.11 -19.00
N ALA A 100 -1.18 3.42 -19.03
CA ALA A 100 -0.78 4.31 -17.95
C ALA A 100 -1.51 3.99 -16.65
N GLN A 101 -2.84 3.76 -16.71
CA GLN A 101 -3.65 3.40 -15.54
C GLN A 101 -3.18 2.10 -14.89
N ASP A 102 -2.95 1.06 -15.69
CA ASP A 102 -2.48 -0.24 -15.20
C ASP A 102 -1.09 -0.12 -14.55
N GLU A 103 -0.20 0.70 -15.11
CA GLU A 103 1.14 0.93 -14.56
C GLU A 103 1.12 1.76 -13.27
N ILE A 104 0.28 2.81 -13.19
CA ILE A 104 0.08 3.59 -11.96
C ILE A 104 -0.42 2.67 -10.84
N ALA A 105 -1.45 1.86 -11.12
CA ALA A 105 -2.00 0.93 -10.15
C ALA A 105 -0.95 -0.11 -9.71
N ARG A 106 -0.17 -0.65 -10.66
CA ARG A 106 0.93 -1.59 -10.35
C ARG A 106 1.96 -0.93 -9.43
N LEU A 107 2.41 0.29 -9.71
CA LEU A 107 3.41 0.99 -8.91
C LEU A 107 2.94 1.21 -7.47
N ILE A 108 1.65 1.52 -7.27
CA ILE A 108 1.08 1.68 -5.92
C ILE A 108 0.97 0.34 -5.20
N VAL A 109 0.38 -0.69 -5.83
CA VAL A 109 0.11 -1.98 -5.18
C VAL A 109 1.39 -2.78 -4.92
N THR A 110 2.41 -2.61 -5.76
CA THR A 110 3.70 -3.30 -5.61
C THR A 110 4.73 -2.53 -4.79
N ALA A 111 4.39 -1.33 -4.30
CA ALA A 111 5.29 -0.52 -3.48
C ALA A 111 5.57 -1.18 -2.13
N ILE A 112 6.85 -1.42 -1.85
CA ILE A 112 7.28 -2.07 -0.61
C ILE A 112 7.70 -0.99 0.39
N GLY A 113 7.04 -0.96 1.55
CA GLY A 113 7.40 -0.09 2.66
C GLY A 113 8.22 -0.80 3.73
N ILE A 114 9.25 -0.11 4.22
CA ILE A 114 10.05 -0.54 5.35
C ILE A 114 10.07 0.59 6.38
N ARG A 115 9.48 0.34 7.56
CA ARG A 115 9.53 1.25 8.70
C ARG A 115 10.99 1.46 9.13
N GLN A 116 11.35 2.71 9.34
CA GLN A 116 12.66 3.14 9.79
C GLN A 116 12.69 3.38 11.30
N GLN A 117 13.89 3.58 11.85
CA GLN A 117 14.09 3.78 13.30
C GLN A 117 13.39 5.03 13.85
N ASP A 118 13.19 6.06 13.01
CA ASP A 118 12.56 7.32 13.37
C ASP A 118 11.04 7.34 13.16
N ASP A 119 10.43 6.17 12.90
CA ASP A 119 9.04 5.96 12.49
C ASP A 119 8.67 6.47 11.10
N SER A 120 9.63 6.96 10.30
CA SER A 120 9.41 7.18 8.88
C SER A 120 9.26 5.84 8.14
N GLU A 121 8.78 5.90 6.90
CA GLU A 121 8.66 4.72 6.08
C GLU A 121 9.37 4.91 4.74
N LEU A 122 10.35 4.04 4.47
CA LEU A 122 11.04 3.99 3.19
C LEU A 122 10.22 3.14 2.23
N VAL A 123 9.71 3.77 1.17
CA VAL A 123 8.89 3.13 0.15
C VAL A 123 9.72 2.94 -1.12
N THR A 124 9.81 1.70 -1.58
CA THR A 124 10.51 1.33 -2.82
C THR A 124 9.51 1.15 -3.94
N PHE A 125 9.70 1.91 -5.01
CA PHE A 125 8.95 1.80 -6.27
C PHE A 125 9.82 1.16 -7.32
N THR A 126 9.27 0.19 -8.05
CA THR A 126 10.00 -0.54 -9.09
C THR A 126 9.40 -0.17 -10.44
N PHE A 127 10.12 0.61 -11.23
CA PHE A 127 9.75 1.07 -12.58
C PHE A 127 10.28 0.13 -13.67
N ILE A 128 9.59 0.13 -14.81
CA ILE A 128 9.96 -0.65 -15.99
C ILE A 128 10.87 0.18 -16.93
N SER A 129 10.88 1.51 -16.80
CA SER A 129 11.71 2.41 -17.62
C SER A 129 12.50 3.42 -16.78
N GLN A 130 13.69 3.78 -17.26
CA GLN A 130 14.57 4.74 -16.58
C GLN A 130 13.98 6.15 -16.65
N THR A 131 13.35 6.49 -17.77
CA THR A 131 12.69 7.79 -17.97
C THR A 131 11.60 8.03 -16.94
N GLU A 132 10.74 7.03 -16.68
CA GLU A 132 9.69 7.14 -15.64
C GLU A 132 10.32 7.21 -14.24
N ALA A 133 11.34 6.39 -13.97
CA ALA A 133 12.04 6.43 -12.69
C ALA A 133 12.65 7.82 -12.40
N ASP A 134 13.37 8.40 -13.37
CA ASP A 134 13.99 9.71 -13.26
C ASP A 134 12.95 10.84 -13.15
N ALA A 135 11.85 10.74 -13.90
CA ALA A 135 10.76 11.71 -13.84
C ALA A 135 10.06 11.67 -12.49
N PHE A 136 9.86 10.48 -11.92
CA PHE A 136 9.30 10.31 -10.59
C PHE A 136 10.23 10.84 -9.51
N ASP A 137 11.53 10.52 -9.60
CA ASP A 137 12.51 10.96 -8.61
C ASP A 137 12.60 12.49 -8.51
N LYS A 138 12.43 13.21 -9.62
CA LYS A 138 12.40 14.67 -9.67
C LYS A 138 11.08 15.29 -9.22
N ALA A 139 10.00 14.51 -9.15
CA ALA A 139 8.65 15.00 -8.89
C ALA A 139 8.23 14.90 -7.40
N VAL A 140 9.03 14.21 -6.58
CA VAL A 140 8.77 13.95 -5.15
C VAL A 140 9.86 14.56 -4.29
#